data_AF-A0A2E6EP25-F1
#
_entry.id   AF-A0A2E6EP25-F1
#
_cell.length_a   1.000
_cell.length_b   1.000
_cell.length_c   1.000
_cell.angle_alpha   90.00
_cell.angle_beta   90.00
_cell.angle_gamma   90.00
#
_symmetry.space_group_name_H-M   'P 1'
#
loop_
_entity.id
_entity.type
_entity.pdbx_description
1 polymer ?
#
loop_
_entity_poly.entity_id
_entity_poly.type
_entity_poly.pdbx_seq_one_letter_code
_entity_poly.pdbx_strand_id
1 'polypeptide(L)'
;MTILRWPMLALLSALLLSPAQLQAEDSYDSEGELQLEPEQPPEPPRRLRKALKQFESKEWALSSLSLYKVLQDPEAEYFHADIRYYLAYCLEQMGLHYSAIEEYNRFLATADPQGELLPRGIKRSISLARRMKAGWLLAPGLAKLDTSVVSAGFQGPAMHWVGMFHYENQQWAAAKAYLSMVPKDTEYYARSRMVEGVVLTREGRPVDAIAPLAAALAAARRDDRSGNIWQLANLNLARSYYAIGNFERAIEHFERTPRSSAFWFESMYEAAWSYFAMSRLSGALSHLQSVDSPFFDNVYHPEATLLRVLIFYYLCKYIDGQEMLAEFTESHYPIADAIEKAIREAERDPTRLFKALYAWKTERKNAGIPLPVPVRQHFATDEALIEIGNYVAGIDRELDSVAALKTGWERSALRRDLEQALNERKREATERKGREAMAKLRGMLATLQANLGNSEIYKVELITAEKDLYDAAYRGQLANKIANRKMDPNVPEGYRYWPFQGEYWLDELGWYEVNTINECLEIRR
;
A
#
# COMPACT_ATOMS: atom_id res chain seq x y z
N MET A 1 -5.65 -16.69 21.72
CA MET A 1 -6.04 -15.92 22.93
C MET A 1 -4.89 -15.94 23.92
N THR A 2 -4.15 -14.84 24.02
CA THR A 2 -3.21 -14.62 25.13
C THR A 2 -3.14 -13.12 25.36
N ILE A 3 -3.55 -12.75 26.57
CA ILE A 3 -3.98 -11.42 27.00
C ILE A 3 -2.76 -10.55 27.34
N LEU A 4 -2.76 -9.32 26.81
CA LEU A 4 -1.89 -8.21 27.22
C LEU A 4 -1.98 -7.99 28.74
N ARG A 5 -0.83 -7.86 29.41
CA ARG A 5 -0.74 -7.29 30.76
C ARG A 5 0.02 -5.97 30.72
N TRP A 6 -0.71 -4.88 30.93
CA TRP A 6 -0.21 -3.67 31.58
C TRP A 6 -0.37 -3.83 33.11
N PRO A 7 0.38 -3.05 33.89
CA PRO A 7 -0.25 -2.40 35.03
C PRO A 7 0.04 -0.89 35.07
N MET A 8 -1.02 -0.10 35.17
CA MET A 8 -0.99 1.18 35.87
C MET A 8 -0.99 0.90 37.37
N LEU A 9 -0.17 1.64 38.11
CA LEU A 9 -0.36 1.87 39.54
C LEU A 9 0.02 3.32 39.83
N ALA A 10 -0.99 4.12 40.17
CA ALA A 10 -0.84 5.44 40.76
C ALA A 10 -0.77 5.29 42.28
N LEU A 11 0.10 6.06 42.93
CA LEU A 11 -0.12 6.51 44.32
C LEU A 11 0.69 7.78 44.59
N LEU A 12 -0.03 8.79 45.08
CA LEU A 12 0.46 10.06 45.60
C LEU A 12 1.35 9.88 46.83
N SER A 13 2.33 10.76 46.98
CA SER A 13 2.75 11.26 48.28
C SER A 13 3.25 12.71 48.15
N ALA A 14 2.55 13.60 48.85
CA ALA A 14 2.85 15.02 48.98
C ALA A 14 4.03 15.24 49.94
N LEU A 15 4.93 16.16 49.58
CA LEU A 15 5.86 16.80 50.51
C LEU A 15 5.92 18.30 50.18
N LEU A 16 5.55 19.09 51.19
CA LEU A 16 5.56 20.54 51.23
C LEU A 16 7.00 21.06 51.27
N LEU A 17 7.35 22.00 50.38
CA LEU A 17 8.48 22.93 50.57
C LEU A 17 8.06 24.32 50.07
N SER A 18 8.27 25.30 50.94
CA SER A 18 7.88 26.71 50.87
C SER A 18 8.51 27.48 49.70
N PRO A 19 7.89 28.59 49.24
CA PRO A 19 8.47 29.44 48.21
C PRO A 19 9.51 30.39 48.84
N ALA A 20 10.76 30.27 48.39
CA ALA A 20 11.76 31.31 48.62
C ALA A 20 11.48 32.49 47.68
N GLN A 21 11.30 33.67 48.26
CA GLN A 21 11.20 34.95 47.55
C GLN A 21 12.52 35.23 46.81
N LEU A 22 12.47 35.23 45.49
CA LEU A 22 13.44 35.94 44.66
C LEU A 22 12.83 37.32 44.34
N GLN A 23 13.40 38.36 44.94
CA GLN A 23 13.23 39.73 44.47
C GLN A 23 13.94 39.83 43.13
N ALA A 24 13.17 39.93 42.05
CA ALA A 24 13.65 40.46 40.78
C ALA A 24 13.48 41.99 40.84
N GLU A 25 14.59 42.72 40.74
CA GLU A 25 14.56 44.15 40.48
C GLU A 25 14.03 44.38 39.07
N ASP A 26 12.89 45.07 38.98
CA ASP A 26 12.34 45.61 37.74
C ASP A 26 13.26 46.75 37.25
N SER A 27 14.20 46.45 36.37
CA SER A 27 14.74 47.43 35.43
C SER A 27 14.03 47.27 34.09
N TYR A 28 13.00 48.09 33.87
CA TYR A 28 12.45 48.35 32.55
C TYR A 28 13.51 49.03 31.70
N ASP A 29 14.29 48.25 30.94
CA ASP A 29 14.94 48.74 29.73
C ASP A 29 14.04 48.36 28.55
N SER A 30 13.36 49.36 28.00
CA SER A 30 12.61 49.24 26.76
C SER A 30 13.61 49.10 25.62
N GLU A 31 14.07 47.87 25.34
CA GLU A 31 14.67 47.56 24.06
C GLU A 31 13.60 47.76 23.00
N GLY A 32 13.75 48.84 22.24
CA GLY A 32 12.90 49.15 21.11
C GLY A 32 12.88 47.95 20.17
N GLU A 33 11.67 47.56 19.75
CA GLU A 33 11.48 46.73 18.58
C GLU A 33 12.22 47.39 17.40
N LEU A 34 13.43 46.91 17.12
CA LEU A 34 14.11 47.17 15.86
C LEU A 34 13.22 46.57 14.77
N GLN A 35 12.35 47.40 14.23
CA GLN A 35 11.74 47.19 12.93
C GLN A 35 12.89 47.14 11.93
N LEU A 36 13.42 45.94 11.70
CA LEU A 36 14.26 45.63 10.55
C LEU A 36 13.42 45.98 9.32
N GLU A 37 13.74 47.12 8.69
CA GLU A 37 13.20 47.45 7.38
C GLU A 37 13.44 46.24 6.46
N PRO A 38 12.44 45.79 5.68
CA PRO A 38 12.61 44.67 4.77
C PRO A 38 13.76 45.00 3.81
N GLU A 39 14.84 44.24 3.94
CA GLU A 39 16.05 44.38 3.13
C GLU A 39 15.64 44.29 1.66
N GLN A 40 15.93 45.35 0.88
CA GLN A 40 15.57 45.38 -0.53
C GLN A 40 16.23 44.20 -1.25
N PRO A 41 15.50 43.47 -2.12
CA PRO A 41 16.07 42.34 -2.83
C PRO A 41 17.32 42.79 -3.61
N PRO A 42 18.42 42.01 -3.57
CA PRO A 42 19.65 42.36 -4.28
C PRO A 42 19.38 42.55 -5.78
N GLU A 43 20.22 43.33 -6.46
CA GLU A 43 20.07 43.45 -7.92
C GLU A 43 20.46 42.14 -8.63
N PRO A 44 19.67 41.69 -9.63
CA PRO A 44 20.01 40.51 -10.42
C PRO A 44 21.38 40.64 -11.14
N PRO A 45 22.28 39.66 -10.99
CA PRO A 45 23.57 39.65 -11.67
C PRO A 45 23.42 39.86 -13.18
N ARG A 46 24.39 40.54 -13.82
CA ARG A 46 24.35 40.81 -15.27
C ARG A 46 24.16 39.53 -16.11
N ARG A 47 24.75 38.41 -15.66
CA ARG A 47 24.60 37.10 -16.29
C ARG A 47 23.16 36.57 -16.21
N LEU A 48 22.48 36.78 -15.08
CA LEU A 48 21.08 36.41 -14.89
C LEU A 48 20.16 37.22 -15.80
N ARG A 49 20.32 38.56 -15.83
CA ARG A 49 19.56 39.43 -16.74
C ARG A 49 19.68 39.03 -18.20
N LYS A 50 20.90 38.66 -18.64
CA LYS A 50 21.14 38.14 -20.00
C LYS A 50 20.37 36.83 -20.24
N ALA A 51 20.40 35.90 -19.29
CA ALA A 51 19.69 34.62 -19.40
C ALA A 51 18.17 34.79 -19.44
N LEU A 52 17.63 35.74 -18.67
CA LEU A 52 16.20 36.10 -18.68
C LEU A 52 15.79 36.78 -19.99
N LYS A 53 16.64 37.63 -20.57
CA LYS A 53 16.37 38.18 -21.91
C LYS A 53 16.26 37.09 -22.98
N GLN A 54 17.12 36.07 -22.92
CA GLN A 54 17.03 34.91 -23.82
C GLN A 54 15.75 34.10 -23.58
N PHE A 55 15.31 34.01 -22.32
CA PHE A 55 14.05 33.38 -21.95
C PHE A 55 12.86 34.12 -22.58
N GLU A 56 12.82 35.44 -22.46
CA GLU A 56 11.78 36.30 -23.07
C GLU A 56 11.75 36.17 -24.60
N SER A 57 12.93 36.06 -25.24
CA SER A 57 13.07 35.78 -26.67
C SER A 57 12.67 34.35 -27.07
N LYS A 58 12.26 33.49 -26.14
CA LYS A 58 11.92 32.07 -26.37
C LYS A 58 13.07 31.22 -26.89
N GLU A 59 14.31 31.64 -26.64
CA GLU A 59 15.51 30.88 -26.98
C GLU A 59 15.78 29.82 -25.91
N TRP A 60 14.86 28.86 -25.75
CA TRP A 60 14.83 27.92 -24.61
C TRP A 60 16.15 27.16 -24.40
N ALA A 61 16.77 26.71 -25.49
CA ALA A 61 18.04 25.99 -25.43
C ALA A 61 19.20 26.88 -24.97
N LEU A 62 19.26 28.13 -25.42
CA LEU A 62 20.34 29.05 -25.04
C LEU A 62 20.13 29.59 -23.62
N SER A 63 18.87 29.90 -23.28
CA SER A 63 18.47 30.37 -21.96
C SER A 63 18.74 29.30 -20.90
N SER A 64 18.36 28.05 -21.13
CA SER A 64 18.62 26.95 -20.17
C SER A 64 20.12 26.76 -19.88
N LEU A 65 20.98 26.85 -20.90
CA LEU A 65 22.43 26.79 -20.70
C LEU A 65 22.97 27.97 -19.88
N SER A 66 22.43 29.18 -20.12
CA SER A 66 22.85 30.38 -19.41
C SER A 66 22.35 30.38 -17.97
N LEU A 67 21.09 30.00 -17.74
CA LEU A 67 20.49 29.83 -16.41
C LEU A 67 21.25 28.79 -15.60
N TYR A 68 21.56 27.63 -16.19
CA TYR A 68 22.33 26.60 -15.51
C TYR A 68 23.71 27.07 -15.07
N LYS A 69 24.40 27.88 -15.88
CA LYS A 69 25.69 28.46 -15.50
C LYS A 69 25.58 29.42 -14.32
N VAL A 70 24.52 30.22 -14.26
CA VAL A 70 24.27 31.14 -13.14
C VAL A 70 23.89 30.37 -11.87
N LEU A 71 23.17 29.25 -12.01
CA LEU A 71 22.81 28.39 -10.88
C LEU A 71 24.03 27.78 -10.15
N GLN A 72 25.18 27.67 -10.83
CA GLN A 72 26.44 27.21 -10.23
C GLN A 72 27.23 28.33 -9.52
N ASP A 73 26.76 29.58 -9.61
CA ASP A 73 27.42 30.74 -9.01
C ASP A 73 26.89 30.95 -7.57
N PRO A 74 27.75 30.83 -6.53
CA PRO A 74 27.34 31.05 -5.14
C PRO A 74 26.84 32.48 -4.89
N GLU A 75 27.37 33.46 -5.62
CA GLU A 75 26.95 34.88 -5.50
C GLU A 75 25.50 35.11 -5.98
N ALA A 76 24.91 34.13 -6.68
CA ALA A 76 23.55 34.19 -7.16
C ALA A 76 22.55 33.40 -6.27
N GLU A 77 22.97 32.93 -5.09
CA GLU A 77 22.18 32.04 -4.21
C GLU A 77 20.76 32.56 -3.94
N TYR A 78 20.62 33.88 -3.70
CA TYR A 78 19.32 34.54 -3.51
C TYR A 78 18.33 34.25 -4.66
N PHE A 79 18.82 34.13 -5.90
CA PHE A 79 18.00 33.89 -7.09
C PHE A 79 17.89 32.42 -7.49
N HIS A 80 18.51 31.49 -6.76
CA HIS A 80 18.57 30.08 -7.19
C HIS A 80 17.19 29.46 -7.37
N ALA A 81 16.23 29.75 -6.49
CA ALA A 81 14.86 29.27 -6.63
C ALA A 81 14.25 29.77 -7.97
N ASP A 82 14.27 31.07 -8.21
CA ASP A 82 13.74 31.68 -9.44
C ASP A 82 14.42 31.11 -10.70
N ILE A 83 15.75 30.96 -10.66
CA ILE A 83 16.52 30.35 -11.75
C ILE A 83 16.04 28.92 -12.02
N ARG A 84 15.76 28.13 -10.99
CA ARG A 84 15.21 26.76 -11.15
C ARG A 84 13.84 26.77 -11.79
N TYR A 85 12.96 27.71 -11.43
CA TYR A 85 11.66 27.86 -12.09
C TYR A 85 11.83 28.14 -13.59
N TYR A 86 12.68 29.11 -13.97
CA TYR A 86 12.91 29.43 -15.38
C TYR A 86 13.61 28.30 -16.13
N LEU A 87 14.56 27.61 -15.50
CA LEU A 87 15.24 26.46 -16.07
C LEU A 87 14.25 25.32 -16.33
N ALA A 88 13.42 24.98 -15.34
CA ALA A 88 12.35 24.00 -15.47
C ALA A 88 11.39 24.35 -16.62
N TYR A 89 11.02 25.63 -16.74
CA TYR A 89 10.18 26.10 -17.83
C TYR A 89 10.83 25.87 -19.20
N CYS A 90 12.11 26.23 -19.37
CA CYS A 90 12.84 25.99 -20.60
C CYS A 90 12.87 24.50 -20.95
N LEU A 91 13.22 23.64 -19.98
CA LEU A 91 13.27 22.20 -20.16
C LEU A 91 11.89 21.65 -20.58
N GLU A 92 10.81 22.13 -19.98
CA GLU A 92 9.44 21.75 -20.36
C GLU A 92 9.13 22.15 -21.81
N GLN A 93 9.49 23.37 -22.22
CA GLN A 93 9.26 23.81 -23.62
C GLN A 93 10.10 23.04 -24.64
N MET A 94 11.22 22.45 -24.19
CA MET A 94 12.06 21.57 -25.01
C MET A 94 11.57 20.12 -25.02
N GLY A 95 10.49 19.79 -24.31
CA GLY A 95 9.95 18.42 -24.20
C GLY A 95 10.67 17.53 -23.20
N LEU A 96 11.59 18.09 -22.39
CA LEU A 96 12.35 17.37 -21.37
C LEU A 96 11.57 17.35 -20.04
N HIS A 97 10.44 16.66 -20.03
CA HIS A 97 9.44 16.74 -18.96
C HIS A 97 9.93 16.17 -17.60
N TYR A 98 10.72 15.10 -17.58
CA TYR A 98 11.27 14.52 -16.36
C TYR A 98 12.38 15.38 -15.76
N SER A 99 13.21 16.00 -16.60
CA SER A 99 14.16 17.01 -16.14
C SER A 99 13.45 18.26 -15.62
N ALA A 100 12.38 18.70 -16.30
CA ALA A 100 11.60 19.87 -15.92
C ALA A 100 10.87 19.70 -14.57
N ILE A 101 10.16 18.58 -14.36
CA ILE A 101 9.41 18.35 -13.12
C ILE A 101 10.33 18.31 -11.89
N GLU A 102 11.58 17.92 -12.08
CA GLU A 102 12.58 17.83 -11.03
C GLU A 102 13.17 19.18 -10.67
N GLU A 103 13.45 20.03 -11.67
CA GLU A 103 13.80 21.43 -11.38
C GLU A 103 12.61 22.19 -10.77
N TYR A 104 11.37 21.87 -11.15
CA TYR A 104 10.20 22.37 -10.44
C TYR A 104 10.13 21.88 -8.99
N ASN A 105 10.40 20.60 -8.74
CA ASN A 105 10.44 20.05 -7.38
C ASN A 105 11.48 20.76 -6.50
N ARG A 106 12.68 21.00 -7.05
CA ARG A 106 13.74 21.76 -6.37
C ARG A 106 13.35 23.23 -6.14
N PHE A 107 12.69 23.86 -7.12
CA PHE A 107 12.13 25.20 -6.95
C PHE A 107 11.15 25.25 -5.78
N LEU A 108 10.16 24.34 -5.71
CA LEU A 108 9.17 24.33 -4.63
C LEU A 108 9.81 24.08 -3.26
N ALA A 109 10.90 23.32 -3.20
CA ALA A 109 11.60 23.04 -1.95
C ALA A 109 12.31 24.26 -1.34
N THR A 110 12.64 25.27 -2.14
CA THR A 110 13.45 26.43 -1.72
C THR A 110 12.82 27.78 -2.08
N ALA A 111 11.61 27.81 -2.62
CA ALA A 111 10.94 29.04 -3.02
C ALA A 111 10.54 29.88 -1.81
N ASP A 112 10.71 31.20 -1.92
CA ASP A 112 10.17 32.14 -0.95
C ASP A 112 8.62 32.04 -0.93
N PRO A 113 7.98 31.79 0.23
CA PRO A 113 6.53 31.78 0.39
C PRO A 113 5.83 33.05 -0.14
N GLN A 114 6.51 34.20 -0.13
CA GLN A 114 5.99 35.47 -0.63
C GLN A 114 6.42 35.80 -2.07
N GLY A 115 7.23 34.94 -2.69
CA GLY A 115 7.77 35.16 -4.03
C GLY A 115 6.70 35.17 -5.12
N GLU A 116 6.79 36.14 -6.05
CA GLU A 116 5.82 36.32 -7.14
C GLU A 116 5.70 35.10 -8.07
N LEU A 117 6.77 34.31 -8.19
CA LEU A 117 6.82 33.13 -9.05
C LEU A 117 6.16 31.90 -8.43
N LEU A 118 6.01 31.84 -7.10
CA LEU A 118 5.53 30.65 -6.40
C LEU A 118 4.13 30.19 -6.87
N PRO A 119 3.10 31.07 -6.96
CA PRO A 119 1.79 30.65 -7.47
C PRO A 119 1.83 30.11 -8.90
N ARG A 120 2.69 30.69 -9.76
CA ARG A 120 2.87 30.25 -11.16
C ARG A 120 3.58 28.90 -11.22
N GLY A 121 4.62 28.72 -10.41
CA GLY A 121 5.37 27.48 -10.28
C GLY A 121 4.53 26.32 -9.76
N ILE A 122 3.72 26.53 -8.71
CA ILE A 122 2.76 25.54 -8.20
C ILE A 122 1.79 25.11 -9.31
N LYS A 123 1.13 26.08 -9.96
CA LYS A 123 0.17 25.80 -11.03
C LYS A 123 0.80 24.99 -12.17
N ARG A 124 2.00 25.39 -12.63
CA ARG A 124 2.65 24.77 -13.80
C ARG A 124 3.19 23.38 -13.48
N SER A 125 3.89 23.25 -12.35
CA SER A 125 4.48 21.99 -11.91
C SER A 125 3.41 20.92 -11.64
N ILE A 126 2.33 21.26 -10.94
CA ILE A 126 1.22 20.32 -10.71
C ILE A 126 0.53 19.95 -12.02
N SER A 127 0.33 20.90 -12.94
CA SER A 127 -0.26 20.61 -14.25
C SER A 127 0.62 19.66 -15.08
N LEU A 128 1.95 19.86 -15.06
CA LEU A 128 2.90 18.95 -15.70
C LEU A 128 2.85 17.55 -15.06
N ALA A 129 2.91 17.49 -13.72
CA ALA A 129 2.87 16.24 -12.97
C ALA A 129 1.59 15.43 -13.23
N ARG A 130 0.42 16.10 -13.33
CA ARG A 130 -0.85 15.45 -13.69
C ARG A 130 -0.81 14.85 -15.10
N ARG A 131 -0.32 15.59 -16.10
CA ARG A 131 -0.17 15.09 -17.49
C ARG A 131 0.73 13.87 -17.56
N MET A 132 1.80 13.87 -16.77
CA MET A 132 2.77 12.77 -16.70
C MET A 132 2.32 11.60 -15.81
N LYS A 133 1.24 11.77 -15.03
CA LYS A 133 0.87 10.88 -13.92
C LYS A 133 2.04 10.63 -12.95
N ALA A 134 2.87 11.65 -12.72
CA ALA A 134 4.12 11.56 -11.98
C ALA A 134 4.14 12.49 -10.75
N GLY A 135 2.99 12.63 -10.07
CA GLY A 135 2.84 13.47 -8.89
C GLY A 135 3.81 13.19 -7.75
N TRP A 136 4.22 11.93 -7.60
CA TRP A 136 5.18 11.49 -6.59
C TRP A 136 6.58 12.11 -6.76
N LEU A 137 6.96 12.54 -7.98
CA LEU A 137 8.22 13.26 -8.21
C LEU A 137 8.20 14.69 -7.64
N LEU A 138 7.01 15.30 -7.55
CA LEU A 138 6.82 16.66 -7.09
C LEU A 138 6.51 16.74 -5.58
N ALA A 139 6.06 15.62 -5.00
CA ALA A 139 5.64 15.54 -3.61
C ALA A 139 6.69 16.01 -2.59
N PRO A 140 8.00 15.70 -2.73
CA PRO A 140 9.00 16.14 -1.75
C PRO A 140 9.11 17.66 -1.61
N GLY A 141 9.06 18.39 -2.74
CA GLY A 141 9.10 19.85 -2.75
C GLY A 141 7.79 20.46 -2.28
N LEU A 142 6.64 19.90 -2.69
CA LEU A 142 5.33 20.33 -2.17
C LEU A 142 5.22 20.17 -0.65
N ALA A 143 5.83 19.13 -0.08
CA ALA A 143 5.81 18.87 1.37
C ALA A 143 6.58 19.94 2.19
N LYS A 144 7.36 20.81 1.53
CA LYS A 144 8.08 21.93 2.18
C LYS A 144 7.27 23.22 2.20
N LEU A 145 6.20 23.31 1.42
CA LEU A 145 5.38 24.51 1.32
C LEU A 145 4.30 24.53 2.40
N ASP A 146 3.91 25.73 2.81
CA ASP A 146 2.70 25.91 3.59
C ASP A 146 1.46 25.57 2.74
N THR A 147 0.53 24.80 3.29
CA THR A 147 -0.68 24.39 2.55
C THR A 147 -1.55 25.57 2.09
N SER A 148 -1.46 26.73 2.75
CA SER A 148 -2.20 27.95 2.42
C SER A 148 -1.75 28.60 1.11
N VAL A 149 -0.50 28.40 0.68
CA VAL A 149 -0.01 28.93 -0.61
C VAL A 149 -0.53 28.14 -1.81
N VAL A 150 -1.04 26.93 -1.58
CA VAL A 150 -1.61 26.09 -2.64
C VAL A 150 -3.04 26.52 -2.92
N SER A 151 -3.25 27.17 -4.06
CA SER A 151 -4.58 27.61 -4.49
C SER A 151 -5.59 26.45 -4.61
N ALA A 152 -6.86 26.73 -4.33
CA ALA A 152 -7.94 25.74 -4.20
C ALA A 152 -8.00 24.70 -5.33
N GLY A 153 -7.84 25.12 -6.59
CA GLY A 153 -7.89 24.22 -7.76
C GLY A 153 -6.76 23.17 -7.83
N PHE A 154 -5.70 23.33 -7.04
CA PHE A 154 -4.55 22.42 -6.99
C PHE A 154 -4.38 21.71 -5.64
N GLN A 155 -5.21 22.02 -4.64
CA GLN A 155 -5.14 21.40 -3.31
C GLN A 155 -5.35 19.88 -3.37
N GLY A 156 -6.34 19.40 -4.14
CA GLY A 156 -6.61 17.97 -4.28
C GLY A 156 -5.38 17.13 -4.65
N PRO A 157 -4.74 17.34 -5.81
CA PRO A 157 -3.55 16.61 -6.19
C PRO A 157 -2.38 16.85 -5.23
N ALA A 158 -2.15 18.10 -4.79
CA ALA A 158 -1.02 18.41 -3.91
C ALA A 158 -1.10 17.67 -2.57
N MET A 159 -2.22 17.80 -1.86
CA MET A 159 -2.43 17.13 -0.57
C MET A 159 -2.42 15.61 -0.72
N HIS A 160 -2.97 15.07 -1.81
CA HIS A 160 -2.90 13.65 -2.10
C HIS A 160 -1.46 13.15 -2.27
N TRP A 161 -0.66 13.80 -3.12
CA TRP A 161 0.70 13.35 -3.40
C TRP A 161 1.62 13.51 -2.20
N VAL A 162 1.51 14.61 -1.44
CA VAL A 162 2.26 14.81 -0.20
C VAL A 162 1.85 13.77 0.86
N GLY A 163 0.55 13.49 0.99
CA GLY A 163 0.03 12.44 1.87
C GLY A 163 0.57 11.06 1.51
N MET A 164 0.59 10.72 0.21
CA MET A 164 1.17 9.46 -0.29
C MET A 164 2.69 9.40 -0.07
N PHE A 165 3.41 10.50 -0.27
CA PHE A 165 4.84 10.59 0.00
C PHE A 165 5.15 10.31 1.47
N HIS A 166 4.41 10.89 2.40
CA HIS A 166 4.56 10.59 3.83
C HIS A 166 4.16 9.15 4.16
N TYR A 167 3.14 8.60 3.52
CA TYR A 167 2.73 7.21 3.67
C TYR A 167 3.85 6.23 3.27
N GLU A 168 4.47 6.45 2.12
CA GLU A 168 5.58 5.64 1.61
C GLU A 168 6.82 5.72 2.52
N ASN A 169 7.06 6.89 3.13
CA ASN A 169 8.12 7.12 4.10
C ASN A 169 7.76 6.72 5.54
N GLN A 170 6.61 6.04 5.76
CA GLN A 170 6.14 5.58 7.06
C GLN A 170 5.90 6.70 8.10
N GLN A 171 5.67 7.93 7.62
CA GLN A 171 5.37 9.11 8.43
C GLN A 171 3.85 9.23 8.62
N TRP A 172 3.27 8.32 9.39
CA TRP A 172 1.81 8.11 9.52
C TRP A 172 1.01 9.35 9.93
N ALA A 173 1.52 10.13 10.88
CA ALA A 173 0.86 11.34 11.36
C ALA A 173 0.73 12.39 10.26
N ALA A 174 1.84 12.67 9.55
CA ALA A 174 1.85 13.60 8.43
C ALA A 174 0.99 13.09 7.27
N ALA A 175 1.09 11.80 6.94
CA ALA A 175 0.29 11.17 5.90
C ALA A 175 -1.21 11.42 6.13
N LYS A 176 -1.73 11.10 7.32
CA LYS A 176 -3.15 11.35 7.64
C LYS A 176 -3.53 12.82 7.59
N ALA A 177 -2.68 13.71 8.10
CA ALA A 177 -2.95 15.16 8.09
C ALA A 177 -3.21 15.64 6.65
N TYR A 178 -2.29 15.37 5.74
CA TYR A 178 -2.42 15.75 4.33
C TYR A 178 -3.57 15.02 3.62
N LEU A 179 -3.73 13.70 3.81
CA LEU A 179 -4.80 12.94 3.16
C LEU A 179 -6.20 13.41 3.59
N SER A 180 -6.36 13.85 4.84
CA SER A 180 -7.62 14.38 5.36
C SER A 180 -8.00 15.75 4.77
N MET A 181 -7.02 16.51 4.26
CA MET A 181 -7.20 17.84 3.66
C MET A 181 -7.60 17.79 2.18
N VAL A 182 -7.64 16.61 1.57
CA VAL A 182 -8.03 16.46 0.16
C VAL A 182 -9.51 16.85 -0.01
N PRO A 183 -9.87 17.80 -0.90
CA PRO A 183 -11.26 18.24 -1.08
C PRO A 183 -12.16 17.14 -1.66
N LYS A 184 -13.42 17.11 -1.20
CA LYS A 184 -14.42 16.05 -1.46
C LYS A 184 -14.85 15.91 -2.92
N ASP A 185 -14.71 16.98 -3.69
CA ASP A 185 -15.12 17.12 -5.10
C ASP A 185 -14.01 16.71 -6.09
N THR A 186 -12.85 16.29 -5.59
CA THR A 186 -11.70 15.91 -6.42
C THR A 186 -11.62 14.40 -6.67
N GLU A 187 -11.03 14.02 -7.80
CA GLU A 187 -10.74 12.60 -8.16
C GLU A 187 -9.82 11.90 -7.15
N TYR A 188 -9.10 12.66 -6.32
CA TYR A 188 -8.17 12.14 -5.33
C TYR A 188 -8.83 11.80 -3.99
N TYR A 189 -10.06 12.25 -3.75
CA TYR A 189 -10.70 12.17 -2.43
C TYR A 189 -10.91 10.72 -1.98
N ALA A 190 -11.53 9.89 -2.81
CA ALA A 190 -11.85 8.51 -2.46
C ALA A 190 -10.59 7.71 -2.09
N ARG A 191 -9.55 7.82 -2.91
CA ARG A 191 -8.25 7.17 -2.64
C ARG A 191 -7.61 7.69 -1.37
N SER A 192 -7.64 9.00 -1.13
CA SER A 192 -7.00 9.60 0.04
C SER A 192 -7.64 9.18 1.35
N ARG A 193 -8.99 9.19 1.40
CA ARG A 193 -9.74 8.70 2.56
C ARG A 193 -9.54 7.20 2.79
N MET A 194 -9.41 6.42 1.72
CA MET A 194 -9.11 4.98 1.85
C MET A 194 -7.74 4.77 2.50
N VAL A 195 -6.69 5.46 2.02
CA VAL A 195 -5.34 5.33 2.56
C VAL A 195 -5.27 5.84 4.01
N GLU A 196 -5.96 6.92 4.34
CA GLU A 196 -6.09 7.39 5.73
C GLU A 196 -6.67 6.31 6.65
N GLY A 197 -7.73 5.62 6.21
CA GLY A 197 -8.30 4.48 6.93
C GLY A 197 -7.30 3.34 7.11
N VAL A 198 -6.55 2.98 6.07
CA VAL A 198 -5.50 1.95 6.15
C VAL A 198 -4.41 2.33 7.16
N VAL A 199 -4.00 3.61 7.20
CA VAL A 199 -3.03 4.09 8.18
C VAL A 199 -3.57 3.98 9.61
N LEU A 200 -4.83 4.34 9.84
CA LEU A 200 -5.46 4.23 11.16
C LEU A 200 -5.55 2.77 11.63
N THR A 201 -5.91 1.83 10.75
CA THR A 201 -5.90 0.40 11.09
C THR A 201 -4.50 -0.10 11.42
N ARG A 202 -3.48 0.35 10.68
CA ARG A 202 -2.07 0.00 10.95
C ARG A 202 -1.55 0.52 12.30
N GLU A 203 -2.05 1.66 12.75
CA GLU A 203 -1.76 2.21 14.09
C GLU A 203 -2.54 1.52 15.22
N GLY A 204 -3.33 0.46 14.93
CA GLY A 204 -4.16 -0.20 15.92
C GLY A 204 -5.41 0.59 16.30
N ARG A 205 -5.89 1.49 15.42
CA ARG A 205 -7.08 2.32 15.61
C ARG A 205 -8.20 1.97 14.61
N PRO A 206 -8.68 0.71 14.58
CA PRO A 206 -9.67 0.27 13.60
C PRO A 206 -11.03 0.98 13.74
N VAL A 207 -11.41 1.43 14.95
CA VAL A 207 -12.63 2.23 15.16
C VAL A 207 -12.55 3.55 14.38
N ASP A 208 -11.42 4.25 14.48
CA ASP A 208 -11.22 5.54 13.81
C ASP A 208 -11.11 5.38 12.29
N ALA A 209 -10.71 4.20 11.80
CA ALA A 209 -10.62 3.89 10.38
C ALA A 209 -11.99 3.82 9.68
N ILE A 210 -13.06 3.50 10.40
CA ILE A 210 -14.41 3.27 9.82
C ILE A 210 -14.91 4.52 9.07
N ALA A 211 -14.83 5.70 9.68
CA ALA A 211 -15.32 6.94 9.07
C ALA A 211 -14.60 7.32 7.75
N PRO A 212 -13.25 7.37 7.68
CA PRO A 212 -12.54 7.55 6.42
C PRO A 212 -12.87 6.48 5.37
N LEU A 213 -12.92 5.19 5.75
CA LEU A 213 -13.20 4.11 4.81
C LEU A 213 -14.64 4.19 4.26
N ALA A 214 -15.63 4.49 5.10
CA ALA A 214 -17.01 4.72 4.67
C ALA A 214 -17.12 5.93 3.73
N ALA A 215 -16.40 7.02 4.02
CA ALA A 215 -16.35 8.19 3.13
C ALA A 215 -15.70 7.86 1.78
N ALA A 216 -14.62 7.06 1.78
CA ALA A 216 -13.98 6.57 0.57
C ALA A 216 -14.93 5.72 -0.28
N LEU A 217 -15.64 4.77 0.35
CA LEU A 217 -16.61 3.89 -0.29
C LEU A 217 -17.76 4.70 -0.95
N ALA A 218 -18.31 5.68 -0.22
CA ALA A 218 -19.38 6.53 -0.71
C ALA A 218 -18.94 7.48 -1.84
N ALA A 219 -17.69 7.95 -1.80
CA ALA A 219 -17.12 8.76 -2.86
C ALA A 219 -16.84 7.93 -4.12
N ALA A 220 -16.23 6.75 -3.98
CA ALA A 220 -15.90 5.87 -5.10
C ALA A 220 -17.13 5.39 -5.87
N ARG A 221 -18.29 5.20 -5.20
CA ARG A 221 -19.54 4.80 -5.87
C ARG A 221 -20.10 5.87 -6.82
N ARG A 222 -19.73 7.14 -6.62
CA ARG A 222 -20.22 8.26 -7.44
C ARG A 222 -19.34 8.56 -8.65
N ASP A 223 -18.20 7.90 -8.76
CA ASP A 223 -17.18 8.21 -9.75
C ASP A 223 -16.73 6.94 -10.47
N ASP A 224 -17.21 6.74 -11.70
CA ASP A 224 -16.86 5.57 -12.54
C ASP A 224 -15.35 5.46 -12.82
N ARG A 225 -14.59 6.55 -12.64
CA ARG A 225 -13.12 6.58 -12.78
C ARG A 225 -12.38 6.02 -11.56
N SER A 226 -13.08 5.78 -10.45
CA SER A 226 -12.49 5.29 -9.20
C SER A 226 -11.99 3.83 -9.28
N GLY A 227 -12.21 3.13 -10.40
CA GLY A 227 -11.68 1.79 -10.64
C GLY A 227 -11.93 0.84 -9.47
N ASN A 228 -10.87 0.21 -8.97
CA ASN A 228 -10.93 -0.75 -7.86
C ASN A 228 -10.99 -0.11 -6.45
N ILE A 229 -11.03 1.24 -6.32
CA ILE A 229 -11.03 1.93 -5.02
C ILE A 229 -12.24 1.53 -4.18
N TRP A 230 -13.43 1.38 -4.80
CA TRP A 230 -14.62 0.95 -4.07
C TRP A 230 -14.40 -0.41 -3.41
N GLN A 231 -13.86 -1.38 -4.15
CA GLN A 231 -13.63 -2.75 -3.67
C GLN A 231 -12.60 -2.77 -2.55
N LEU A 232 -11.49 -2.03 -2.72
CA LEU A 232 -10.46 -1.90 -1.68
C LEU A 232 -10.96 -1.19 -0.43
N ALA A 233 -11.75 -0.12 -0.57
CA ALA A 233 -12.37 0.56 0.57
C ALA A 233 -13.36 -0.35 1.29
N ASN A 234 -14.16 -1.13 0.55
CA ASN A 234 -15.11 -2.10 1.10
C ASN A 234 -14.40 -3.19 1.93
N LEU A 235 -13.32 -3.76 1.40
CA LEU A 235 -12.53 -4.79 2.11
C LEU A 235 -11.86 -4.23 3.37
N ASN A 236 -11.23 -3.05 3.29
CA ASN A 236 -10.61 -2.44 4.46
C ASN A 236 -11.65 -2.04 5.52
N LEU A 237 -12.86 -1.67 5.10
CA LEU A 237 -13.97 -1.41 6.02
C LEU A 237 -14.42 -2.71 6.72
N ALA A 238 -14.55 -3.80 5.97
CA ALA A 238 -14.85 -5.12 6.53
C ALA A 238 -13.80 -5.57 7.55
N ARG A 239 -12.50 -5.44 7.21
CA ARG A 239 -11.38 -5.72 8.13
C ARG A 239 -11.40 -4.86 9.38
N SER A 240 -11.82 -3.60 9.27
CA SER A 240 -11.95 -2.70 10.42
C SER A 240 -13.11 -3.14 11.33
N TYR A 241 -14.23 -3.59 10.77
CA TYR A 241 -15.33 -4.18 11.54
C TYR A 241 -14.92 -5.50 12.22
N TYR A 242 -14.20 -6.37 11.51
CA TYR A 242 -13.65 -7.60 12.06
C TYR A 242 -12.73 -7.31 13.25
N ALA A 243 -11.81 -6.34 13.10
CA ALA A 243 -10.85 -5.98 14.15
C ALA A 243 -11.49 -5.46 15.44
N ILE A 244 -12.71 -4.90 15.37
CA ILE A 244 -13.46 -4.45 16.55
C ILE A 244 -14.47 -5.49 17.06
N GLY A 245 -14.45 -6.71 16.50
CA GLY A 245 -15.33 -7.81 16.88
C GLY A 245 -16.76 -7.71 16.33
N ASN A 246 -17.03 -6.79 15.41
CA ASN A 246 -18.34 -6.70 14.75
C ASN A 246 -18.33 -7.60 13.50
N PHE A 247 -18.41 -8.91 13.72
CA PHE A 247 -18.29 -9.91 12.67
C PHE A 247 -19.47 -9.88 11.70
N GLU A 248 -20.69 -9.55 12.15
CA GLU A 248 -21.85 -9.43 11.27
C GLU A 248 -21.66 -8.34 10.22
N ARG A 249 -21.18 -7.15 10.60
CA ARG A 249 -20.89 -6.08 9.63
C ARG A 249 -19.69 -6.40 8.77
N ALA A 250 -18.70 -7.11 9.30
CA ALA A 250 -17.57 -7.58 8.51
C ALA A 250 -18.07 -8.50 7.37
N ILE A 251 -18.91 -9.49 7.69
CA ILE A 251 -19.54 -10.39 6.72
C ILE A 251 -20.34 -9.61 5.68
N GLU A 252 -21.22 -8.69 6.12
CA GLU A 252 -22.04 -7.85 5.21
C GLU A 252 -21.17 -7.14 4.16
N HIS A 253 -20.01 -6.63 4.56
CA HIS A 253 -19.09 -5.97 3.65
C HIS A 253 -18.29 -6.98 2.81
N PHE A 254 -17.79 -8.07 3.37
CA PHE A 254 -17.07 -9.08 2.59
C PHE A 254 -17.94 -9.71 1.50
N GLU A 255 -19.18 -10.08 1.79
CA GLU A 255 -20.09 -10.70 0.83
C GLU A 255 -20.58 -9.73 -0.25
N ARG A 256 -20.42 -8.41 -0.06
CA ARG A 256 -20.73 -7.38 -1.07
C ARG A 256 -19.71 -7.28 -2.19
N THR A 257 -18.53 -7.89 -2.06
CA THR A 257 -17.51 -7.86 -3.11
C THR A 257 -18.00 -8.63 -4.33
N PRO A 258 -18.08 -8.02 -5.53
CA PRO A 258 -18.62 -8.70 -6.72
C PRO A 258 -17.78 -9.93 -7.12
N ARG A 259 -18.43 -10.99 -7.60
CA ARG A 259 -17.75 -12.22 -8.07
C ARG A 259 -16.72 -11.99 -9.19
N SER A 260 -16.92 -10.95 -10.00
CA SER A 260 -15.98 -10.54 -11.05
C SER A 260 -14.76 -9.77 -10.54
N SER A 261 -14.71 -9.45 -9.24
CA SER A 261 -13.60 -8.73 -8.64
C SER A 261 -12.36 -9.63 -8.53
N ALA A 262 -11.18 -9.05 -8.80
CA ALA A 262 -9.91 -9.70 -8.51
C ALA A 262 -9.67 -9.95 -7.00
N PHE A 263 -10.46 -9.33 -6.13
CA PHE A 263 -10.40 -9.50 -4.68
C PHE A 263 -11.50 -10.40 -4.13
N TRP A 264 -12.33 -11.01 -4.99
CA TRP A 264 -13.46 -11.81 -4.53
C TRP A 264 -13.02 -13.02 -3.70
N PHE A 265 -11.95 -13.71 -4.12
CA PHE A 265 -11.33 -14.78 -3.33
C PHE A 265 -11.01 -14.32 -1.90
N GLU A 266 -10.22 -13.24 -1.78
CA GLU A 266 -9.80 -12.69 -0.48
C GLU A 266 -11.01 -12.35 0.40
N SER A 267 -12.04 -11.75 -0.22
CA SER A 267 -13.28 -11.39 0.45
C SER A 267 -14.00 -12.61 1.03
N MET A 268 -14.16 -13.67 0.24
CA MET A 268 -14.82 -14.91 0.67
C MET A 268 -14.03 -15.62 1.78
N TYR A 269 -12.71 -15.66 1.64
CA TYR A 269 -11.83 -16.24 2.65
C TYR A 269 -11.88 -15.47 3.99
N GLU A 270 -11.87 -14.12 3.97
CA GLU A 270 -11.98 -13.32 5.19
C GLU A 270 -13.39 -13.33 5.79
N ALA A 271 -14.43 -13.49 4.96
CA ALA A 271 -15.77 -13.80 5.45
C ALA A 271 -15.77 -15.13 6.23
N ALA A 272 -15.08 -16.17 5.73
CA ALA A 272 -14.99 -17.46 6.43
C ALA A 272 -14.41 -17.33 7.85
N TRP A 273 -13.37 -16.50 8.03
CA TRP A 273 -12.85 -16.16 9.36
C TRP A 273 -13.88 -15.49 10.26
N SER A 274 -14.70 -14.58 9.70
CA SER A 274 -15.77 -13.90 10.44
C SER A 274 -16.86 -14.88 10.88
N TYR A 275 -17.27 -15.81 10.00
CA TYR A 275 -18.19 -16.90 10.36
C TYR A 275 -17.60 -17.81 11.43
N PHE A 276 -16.33 -18.18 11.29
CA PHE A 276 -15.62 -19.02 12.25
C PHE A 276 -15.52 -18.36 13.63
N ALA A 277 -15.21 -17.06 13.70
CA ALA A 277 -15.16 -16.29 14.95
C ALA A 277 -16.52 -16.27 15.68
N MET A 278 -17.63 -16.38 14.95
CA MET A 278 -18.97 -16.51 15.50
C MET A 278 -19.38 -17.96 15.81
N SER A 279 -18.47 -18.93 15.72
CA SER A 279 -18.75 -20.37 15.82
C SER A 279 -19.76 -20.90 14.78
N ARG A 280 -19.95 -20.18 13.67
CA ARG A 280 -20.84 -20.58 12.56
C ARG A 280 -20.07 -21.46 11.57
N LEU A 281 -19.69 -22.67 12.01
CA LEU A 281 -18.78 -23.56 11.28
C LEU A 281 -19.26 -23.92 9.86
N SER A 282 -20.56 -24.21 9.69
CA SER A 282 -21.15 -24.47 8.36
C SER A 282 -21.00 -23.29 7.41
N GLY A 283 -21.23 -22.06 7.88
CA GLY A 283 -21.06 -20.85 7.07
C GLY A 283 -19.59 -20.62 6.70
N ALA A 284 -18.66 -20.90 7.63
CA ALA A 284 -17.23 -20.83 7.33
C ALA A 284 -16.82 -21.88 6.27
N LEU A 285 -17.28 -23.12 6.39
CA LEU A 285 -17.01 -24.17 5.39
C LEU A 285 -17.63 -23.86 4.03
N SER A 286 -18.81 -23.25 4.00
CA SER A 286 -19.50 -22.81 2.77
C SER A 286 -18.65 -21.83 1.95
N HIS A 287 -18.05 -20.86 2.64
CA HIS A 287 -17.12 -19.92 2.02
C HIS A 287 -15.82 -20.59 1.60
N LEU A 288 -15.26 -21.45 2.46
CA LEU A 288 -14.06 -22.23 2.16
C LEU A 288 -14.24 -23.17 0.96
N GLN A 289 -15.43 -23.75 0.80
CA GLN A 289 -15.76 -24.60 -0.33
C GLN A 289 -15.62 -23.84 -1.64
N SER A 290 -16.07 -22.59 -1.69
CA SER A 290 -15.96 -21.76 -2.89
C SER A 290 -14.51 -21.39 -3.19
N VAL A 291 -13.69 -21.08 -2.17
CA VAL A 291 -12.30 -20.66 -2.40
C VAL A 291 -11.35 -21.82 -2.72
N ASP A 292 -11.67 -23.05 -2.31
CA ASP A 292 -10.89 -24.25 -2.66
C ASP A 292 -11.23 -24.81 -4.07
N SER A 293 -12.05 -24.08 -4.82
CA SER A 293 -12.41 -24.49 -6.18
C SER A 293 -11.20 -24.48 -7.12
N PRO A 294 -11.11 -25.40 -8.10
CA PRO A 294 -10.07 -25.40 -9.13
C PRO A 294 -9.96 -24.10 -9.94
N PHE A 295 -11.04 -23.30 -9.98
CA PHE A 295 -11.00 -21.95 -10.57
C PHE A 295 -10.00 -21.01 -9.87
N PHE A 296 -9.57 -21.37 -8.66
CA PHE A 296 -8.60 -20.64 -7.85
C PHE A 296 -7.27 -21.37 -7.63
N ASP A 297 -6.98 -22.47 -8.35
CA ASP A 297 -5.73 -23.26 -8.19
C ASP A 297 -4.43 -22.43 -8.26
N ASN A 298 -4.48 -21.29 -8.95
CA ASN A 298 -3.33 -20.41 -9.08
C ASN A 298 -3.29 -19.26 -8.07
N VAL A 299 -4.30 -19.11 -7.21
CA VAL A 299 -4.33 -18.07 -6.19
C VAL A 299 -3.65 -18.59 -4.93
N TYR A 300 -2.62 -17.88 -4.45
CA TYR A 300 -1.84 -18.32 -3.30
C TYR A 300 -2.48 -17.88 -1.99
N HIS A 301 -3.13 -18.81 -1.28
CA HIS A 301 -3.71 -18.58 0.05
C HIS A 301 -3.62 -19.85 0.91
N PRO A 302 -2.41 -20.21 1.36
CA PRO A 302 -2.19 -21.39 2.20
C PRO A 302 -3.08 -21.43 3.46
N GLU A 303 -3.48 -20.27 3.97
CA GLU A 303 -4.27 -20.14 5.20
C GLU A 303 -5.70 -20.65 5.06
N ALA A 304 -6.27 -20.70 3.84
CA ALA A 304 -7.63 -21.21 3.63
C ALA A 304 -7.74 -22.70 4.02
N THR A 305 -6.76 -23.50 3.58
CA THR A 305 -6.65 -24.93 3.94
C THR A 305 -6.48 -25.10 5.45
N LEU A 306 -5.65 -24.27 6.09
CA LEU A 306 -5.43 -24.36 7.54
C LEU A 306 -6.68 -23.99 8.34
N LEU A 307 -7.45 -22.98 7.92
CA LEU A 307 -8.74 -22.68 8.55
C LEU A 307 -9.72 -23.85 8.41
N ARG A 308 -9.74 -24.53 7.25
CA ARG A 308 -10.58 -25.72 7.06
C ARG A 308 -10.17 -26.85 8.02
N VAL A 309 -8.87 -27.12 8.14
CA VAL A 309 -8.34 -28.11 9.09
C VAL A 309 -8.77 -27.77 10.52
N LEU A 310 -8.70 -26.50 10.91
CA LEU A 310 -9.16 -26.05 12.23
C LEU A 310 -10.65 -26.29 12.42
N ILE A 311 -11.48 -26.01 11.41
CA ILE A 311 -12.91 -26.31 11.48
C ILE A 311 -13.15 -27.82 11.61
N PHE A 312 -12.38 -28.65 10.90
CA PHE A 312 -12.48 -30.10 10.97
C PHE A 312 -12.12 -30.62 12.36
N TYR A 313 -11.12 -30.03 13.02
CA TYR A 313 -10.84 -30.29 14.43
C TYR A 313 -12.07 -30.02 15.32
N TYR A 314 -12.74 -28.87 15.17
CA TYR A 314 -13.96 -28.55 15.94
C TYR A 314 -15.17 -29.43 15.60
N LEU A 315 -15.17 -30.03 14.41
CA LEU A 315 -16.18 -31.01 14.00
C LEU A 315 -15.77 -32.45 14.34
N CYS A 316 -14.62 -32.65 14.99
CA CYS A 316 -14.01 -33.94 15.32
C CYS A 316 -13.73 -34.86 14.12
N LYS A 317 -13.51 -34.24 12.95
CA LYS A 317 -13.14 -34.90 11.68
C LYS A 317 -11.62 -35.05 11.59
N TYR A 318 -11.04 -35.80 12.54
CA TYR A 318 -9.60 -35.79 12.75
C TYR A 318 -8.80 -36.45 11.63
N ILE A 319 -9.31 -37.53 11.03
CA ILE A 319 -8.65 -38.25 9.94
C ILE A 319 -8.61 -37.37 8.69
N ASP A 320 -9.78 -36.85 8.27
CA ASP A 320 -9.88 -35.93 7.13
C ASP A 320 -8.94 -34.72 7.32
N GLY A 321 -8.90 -34.16 8.53
CA GLY A 321 -8.00 -33.04 8.85
C GLY A 321 -6.51 -33.38 8.73
N GLN A 322 -6.12 -34.61 9.07
CA GLN A 322 -4.74 -35.08 8.93
C GLN A 322 -4.33 -35.27 7.46
N GLU A 323 -5.21 -35.83 6.63
CA GLU A 323 -4.98 -35.98 5.19
C GLU A 323 -4.78 -34.62 4.52
N MET A 324 -5.67 -33.66 4.84
CA MET A 324 -5.56 -32.28 4.35
C MET A 324 -4.24 -31.60 4.77
N LEU A 325 -3.76 -31.84 5.99
CA LEU A 325 -2.46 -31.30 6.44
C LEU A 325 -1.27 -31.93 5.71
N ALA A 326 -1.34 -33.23 5.41
CA ALA A 326 -0.30 -33.91 4.65
C ALA A 326 -0.17 -33.29 3.25
N GLU A 327 -1.30 -33.14 2.54
CA GLU A 327 -1.35 -32.50 1.22
C GLU A 327 -0.87 -31.04 1.26
N PHE A 328 -1.26 -30.30 2.31
CA PHE A 328 -0.79 -28.94 2.53
C PHE A 328 0.74 -28.88 2.62
N THR A 329 1.35 -29.68 3.48
CA THR A 329 2.81 -29.67 3.65
C THR A 329 3.55 -30.10 2.39
N GLU A 330 3.10 -31.15 1.71
CA GLU A 330 3.71 -31.67 0.48
C GLU A 330 3.75 -30.61 -0.63
N SER A 331 2.65 -29.87 -0.80
CA SER A 331 2.53 -28.85 -1.84
C SER A 331 3.24 -27.53 -1.51
N HIS A 332 3.36 -27.17 -0.23
CA HIS A 332 3.80 -25.83 0.17
C HIS A 332 5.30 -25.73 0.54
N TYR A 333 5.95 -26.81 0.99
CA TYR A 333 7.41 -26.79 1.20
C TYR A 333 8.20 -26.39 -0.06
N PRO A 334 7.92 -26.95 -1.27
CA PRO A 334 8.61 -26.53 -2.49
C PRO A 334 8.39 -25.06 -2.85
N ILE A 335 7.23 -24.49 -2.51
CA ILE A 335 6.93 -23.08 -2.74
C ILE A 335 7.79 -22.21 -1.82
N ALA A 336 7.92 -22.57 -0.54
CA ALA A 336 8.79 -21.86 0.41
C ALA A 336 10.23 -21.82 -0.09
N ASP A 337 10.77 -22.98 -0.51
CA ASP A 337 12.12 -23.09 -1.06
C ASP A 337 12.32 -22.22 -2.31
N ALA A 338 11.32 -22.17 -3.18
CA ALA A 338 11.37 -21.35 -4.39
C ALA A 338 11.35 -19.84 -4.07
N ILE A 339 10.52 -19.41 -3.12
CA ILE A 339 10.50 -18.00 -2.65
C ILE A 339 11.86 -17.64 -2.04
N GLU A 340 12.43 -18.51 -1.22
CA GLU A 340 13.71 -18.29 -0.56
C GLU A 340 14.87 -18.17 -1.60
N LYS A 341 14.88 -19.03 -2.63
CA LYS A 341 15.82 -18.91 -3.77
C LYS A 341 15.65 -17.57 -4.50
N ALA A 342 14.43 -17.16 -4.78
CA ALA A 342 14.15 -15.90 -5.45
C ALA A 342 14.61 -14.68 -4.63
N ILE A 343 14.42 -14.71 -3.30
CA ILE A 343 14.92 -13.66 -2.39
C ILE A 343 16.45 -13.58 -2.47
N ARG A 344 17.17 -14.71 -2.38
CA ARG A 344 18.65 -14.72 -2.48
C ARG A 344 19.18 -14.16 -3.80
N GLU A 345 18.48 -14.41 -4.91
CA GLU A 345 18.85 -13.80 -6.19
C GLU A 345 18.58 -12.30 -6.21
N ALA A 346 17.42 -11.87 -5.68
CA ALA A 346 17.02 -10.47 -5.61
C ALA A 346 17.91 -9.64 -4.66
N GLU A 347 18.49 -10.25 -3.63
CA GLU A 347 19.46 -9.58 -2.74
C GLU A 347 20.72 -9.13 -3.47
N ARG A 348 21.14 -9.87 -4.50
CA ARG A 348 22.31 -9.51 -5.32
C ARG A 348 21.99 -8.41 -6.32
N ASP A 349 20.79 -8.45 -6.90
CA ASP A 349 20.33 -7.46 -7.87
C ASP A 349 18.79 -7.33 -7.79
N PRO A 350 18.27 -6.36 -7.01
CA PRO A 350 16.84 -6.13 -6.89
C PRO A 350 16.19 -5.75 -8.23
N THR A 351 16.95 -5.13 -9.15
CA THR A 351 16.44 -4.72 -10.45
C THR A 351 16.03 -5.92 -11.29
N ARG A 352 16.69 -7.08 -11.14
CA ARG A 352 16.28 -8.33 -11.81
C ARG A 352 14.90 -8.80 -11.37
N LEU A 353 14.55 -8.68 -10.09
CA LEU A 353 13.22 -9.05 -9.60
C LEU A 353 12.15 -8.14 -10.18
N PHE A 354 12.39 -6.82 -10.18
CA PHE A 354 11.48 -5.86 -10.81
C PHE A 354 11.26 -6.19 -12.29
N LYS A 355 12.34 -6.39 -13.06
CA LYS A 355 12.25 -6.73 -14.49
C LYS A 355 11.50 -8.03 -14.75
N ALA A 356 11.72 -9.06 -13.92
CA ALA A 356 11.01 -10.33 -13.99
C ALA A 356 9.49 -10.17 -13.80
N LEU A 357 9.10 -9.44 -12.76
CA LEU A 357 7.69 -9.18 -12.45
C LEU A 357 7.04 -8.27 -13.51
N TYR A 358 7.76 -7.26 -13.99
CA TYR A 358 7.28 -6.38 -15.04
C TYR A 358 7.02 -7.16 -16.33
N ALA A 359 7.99 -7.95 -16.82
CA ALA A 359 7.84 -8.76 -18.02
C ALA A 359 6.72 -9.81 -17.91
N TRP A 360 6.54 -10.41 -16.72
CA TRP A 360 5.41 -11.30 -16.47
C TRP A 360 4.07 -10.55 -16.54
N LYS A 361 3.98 -9.36 -15.96
CA LYS A 361 2.73 -8.57 -15.94
C LYS A 361 2.35 -8.03 -17.33
N THR A 362 3.33 -7.58 -18.12
CA THR A 362 3.09 -6.97 -19.44
C THR A 362 3.04 -7.97 -20.60
N GLU A 363 3.92 -8.98 -20.59
CA GLU A 363 4.13 -9.88 -21.73
C GLU A 363 3.76 -11.33 -21.43
N ARG A 364 3.36 -11.66 -20.18
CA ARG A 364 3.14 -13.04 -19.71
C ARG A 364 4.37 -13.95 -19.88
N LYS A 365 5.57 -13.36 -19.97
CA LYS A 365 6.83 -14.09 -20.09
C LYS A 365 7.45 -14.35 -18.73
N ASN A 366 7.98 -15.55 -18.55
CA ASN A 366 8.83 -15.89 -17.42
C ASN A 366 10.27 -15.50 -17.79
N ALA A 367 10.77 -14.41 -17.21
CA ALA A 367 12.12 -13.91 -17.43
C ALA A 367 12.79 -13.59 -16.10
N GLY A 368 14.12 -13.68 -16.04
CA GLY A 368 14.88 -13.31 -14.84
C GLY A 368 14.74 -14.32 -13.71
N ILE A 369 14.24 -13.87 -12.56
CA ILE A 369 14.15 -14.67 -11.34
C ILE A 369 12.91 -15.58 -11.39
N PRO A 370 13.07 -16.91 -11.30
CA PRO A 370 11.93 -17.83 -11.32
C PRO A 370 11.11 -17.71 -10.03
N LEU A 371 9.80 -17.66 -10.19
CA LEU A 371 8.83 -17.64 -9.08
C LEU A 371 7.75 -18.71 -9.35
N PRO A 372 7.20 -19.38 -8.34
CA PRO A 372 6.02 -20.22 -8.52
C PRO A 372 4.84 -19.40 -9.08
N VAL A 373 3.96 -20.04 -9.87
CA VAL A 373 2.77 -19.37 -10.43
C VAL A 373 1.96 -18.69 -9.33
N PRO A 374 1.62 -19.37 -8.21
CA PRO A 374 0.78 -18.77 -7.19
C PRO A 374 1.41 -17.53 -6.54
N VAL A 375 2.73 -17.55 -6.36
CA VAL A 375 3.49 -16.42 -5.83
C VAL A 375 3.47 -15.21 -6.77
N ARG A 376 3.60 -15.43 -8.08
CA ARG A 376 3.52 -14.33 -9.07
C ARG A 376 2.15 -13.66 -9.06
N GLN A 377 1.08 -14.43 -8.85
CA GLN A 377 -0.27 -13.88 -8.89
C GLN A 377 -0.52 -12.79 -7.85
N HIS A 378 0.19 -12.78 -6.71
CA HIS A 378 0.14 -11.67 -5.74
C HIS A 378 0.59 -10.32 -6.30
N PHE A 379 1.32 -10.31 -7.42
CA PHE A 379 1.76 -9.10 -8.08
C PHE A 379 0.84 -8.71 -9.25
N ALA A 380 -0.20 -9.49 -9.56
CA ALA A 380 -1.13 -9.21 -10.65
C ALA A 380 -1.79 -7.84 -10.48
N THR A 381 -2.23 -7.52 -9.27
CA THR A 381 -2.94 -6.28 -8.91
C THR A 381 -2.00 -5.12 -8.55
N ASP A 382 -0.68 -5.32 -8.57
CA ASP A 382 0.30 -4.26 -8.27
C ASP A 382 0.49 -3.35 -9.49
N GLU A 383 -0.34 -2.31 -9.60
CA GLU A 383 -0.27 -1.32 -10.69
C GLU A 383 1.03 -0.51 -10.68
N ALA A 384 1.70 -0.38 -9.54
CA ALA A 384 2.96 0.37 -9.46
C ALA A 384 4.08 -0.31 -10.25
N LEU A 385 4.00 -1.61 -10.56
CA LEU A 385 4.92 -2.24 -11.52
C LEU A 385 4.83 -1.60 -12.91
N ILE A 386 3.62 -1.32 -13.38
CA ILE A 386 3.37 -0.69 -14.68
C ILE A 386 3.74 0.79 -14.64
N GLU A 387 3.40 1.49 -13.55
CA GLU A 387 3.76 2.91 -13.39
C GLU A 387 5.28 3.12 -13.43
N ILE A 388 6.06 2.31 -12.72
CA ILE A 388 7.53 2.39 -12.74
C ILE A 388 8.08 1.98 -14.11
N GLY A 389 7.49 0.97 -14.78
CA GLY A 389 7.88 0.62 -16.15
C GLY A 389 7.66 1.76 -17.15
N ASN A 390 6.51 2.43 -17.09
CA ASN A 390 6.18 3.59 -17.90
C ASN A 390 7.09 4.79 -17.59
N TYR A 391 7.44 4.98 -16.31
CA TYR A 391 8.41 6.00 -15.88
C TYR A 391 9.78 5.77 -16.51
N VAL A 392 10.29 4.52 -16.44
CA VAL A 392 11.57 4.15 -17.06
C VAL A 392 11.55 4.35 -18.57
N ALA A 393 10.50 3.90 -19.27
CA ALA A 393 10.35 4.12 -20.70
C ALA A 393 10.18 5.60 -21.08
N GLY A 394 9.63 6.41 -20.17
CA GLY A 394 9.57 7.87 -20.30
C GLY A 394 10.95 8.51 -20.23
N ILE A 395 11.76 8.11 -19.24
CA ILE A 395 13.16 8.55 -19.12
C ILE A 395 13.97 8.19 -20.37
N ASP A 396 13.82 6.96 -20.87
CA ASP A 396 14.56 6.52 -22.07
C ASP A 396 14.25 7.41 -23.29
N ARG A 397 12.97 7.74 -23.51
CA ARG A 397 12.59 8.69 -24.58
C ARG A 397 13.14 10.10 -24.37
N GLU A 398 13.27 10.53 -23.13
CA GLU A 398 13.87 11.83 -22.81
C GLU A 398 15.38 11.82 -23.07
N LEU A 399 16.09 10.76 -22.70
CA LEU A 399 17.52 10.58 -23.01
C LEU A 399 17.76 10.63 -24.53
N ASP A 400 16.91 9.97 -25.32
CA ASP A 400 16.96 10.05 -26.79
C ASP A 400 16.74 11.49 -27.28
N SER A 401 15.79 12.22 -26.66
CA SER A 401 15.52 13.62 -26.99
C SER A 401 16.70 14.53 -26.65
N VAL A 402 17.32 14.33 -25.48
CA VAL A 402 18.53 15.04 -25.05
C VAL A 402 19.68 14.80 -26.02
N ALA A 403 19.87 13.55 -26.47
CA ALA A 403 20.91 13.21 -27.43
C ALA A 403 20.72 13.87 -28.81
N ALA A 404 19.48 14.18 -29.19
CA ALA A 404 19.14 14.84 -30.46
C ALA A 404 19.29 16.38 -30.42
N LEU A 405 19.44 16.99 -29.24
CA LEU A 405 19.55 18.44 -29.10
C LEU A 405 20.88 18.98 -29.65
N LYS A 406 20.79 19.92 -30.59
CA LYS A 406 21.93 20.62 -31.21
C LYS A 406 22.16 21.98 -30.54
N THR A 407 22.81 22.93 -31.22
CA THR A 407 22.97 24.33 -30.76
C THR A 407 23.78 24.49 -29.45
N GLY A 408 24.91 23.78 -29.34
CA GLY A 408 25.83 23.91 -28.19
C GLY A 408 25.46 23.11 -26.94
N TRP A 409 24.25 22.52 -26.92
CA TRP A 409 23.83 21.56 -25.88
C TRP A 409 24.69 20.30 -25.85
N GLU A 410 25.13 19.83 -27.02
CA GLU A 410 25.85 18.56 -27.20
C GLU A 410 27.07 18.40 -26.28
N ARG A 411 27.77 19.50 -25.97
CA ARG A 411 28.99 19.53 -25.13
C ARG A 411 28.78 20.26 -23.81
N SER A 412 27.53 20.54 -23.44
CA SER A 412 27.22 21.32 -22.24
C SER A 412 27.37 20.50 -20.96
N ALA A 413 27.67 21.18 -19.84
CA ALA A 413 27.62 20.57 -18.51
C ALA A 413 26.19 20.13 -18.18
N LEU A 414 25.20 20.99 -18.44
CA LEU A 414 23.78 20.70 -18.23
C LEU A 414 23.35 19.37 -18.85
N ARG A 415 23.71 19.11 -20.12
CA ARG A 415 23.42 17.82 -20.78
C ARG A 415 23.97 16.63 -19.99
N ARG A 416 25.26 16.66 -19.64
CA ARG A 416 25.92 15.56 -18.92
C ARG A 416 25.27 15.32 -17.57
N ASP A 417 24.94 16.39 -16.85
CA ASP A 417 24.34 16.31 -15.54
C ASP A 417 22.89 15.78 -15.60
N LEU A 418 22.13 16.17 -16.63
CA LEU A 418 20.79 15.61 -16.90
C LEU A 418 20.87 14.12 -17.28
N GLU A 419 21.75 13.73 -18.20
CA GLU A 419 21.94 12.34 -18.60
C GLU A 419 22.35 11.46 -17.39
N GLN A 420 23.26 11.95 -16.56
CA GLN A 420 23.65 11.26 -15.32
C GLN A 420 22.47 11.14 -14.35
N ALA A 421 21.75 12.23 -14.09
CA ALA A 421 20.61 12.24 -13.17
C ALA A 421 19.46 11.32 -13.63
N LEU A 422 19.17 11.30 -14.93
CA LEU A 422 18.14 10.43 -15.51
C LEU A 422 18.51 8.94 -15.40
N ASN A 423 19.76 8.59 -15.71
CA ASN A 423 20.24 7.20 -15.56
C ASN A 423 20.27 6.75 -14.10
N GLU A 424 20.70 7.61 -13.19
CA GLU A 424 20.68 7.35 -11.75
C GLU A 424 19.25 7.09 -11.27
N ARG A 425 18.29 7.95 -11.61
CA ARG A 425 16.88 7.79 -11.23
C ARG A 425 16.25 6.53 -11.81
N LYS A 426 16.58 6.16 -13.04
CA LYS A 426 16.14 4.90 -13.64
C LYS A 426 16.62 3.73 -12.77
N ARG A 427 17.90 3.72 -12.38
CA ARG A 427 18.46 2.68 -11.49
C ARG A 427 17.78 2.69 -10.13
N GLU A 428 17.67 3.84 -9.48
CA GLU A 428 17.05 3.98 -8.16
C GLU A 428 15.59 3.51 -8.17
N ALA A 429 14.80 3.88 -9.19
CA ALA A 429 13.40 3.50 -9.28
C ALA A 429 13.22 1.99 -9.46
N THR A 430 14.02 1.35 -10.34
CA THR A 430 13.95 -0.10 -10.54
C THR A 430 14.46 -0.88 -9.33
N GLU A 431 15.54 -0.41 -8.71
CA GLU A 431 16.05 -1.03 -7.49
C GLU A 431 15.09 -0.88 -6.31
N ARG A 432 14.50 0.30 -6.10
CA ARG A 432 13.52 0.54 -5.04
C ARG A 432 12.32 -0.37 -5.21
N LYS A 433 11.73 -0.43 -6.40
CA LYS A 433 10.58 -1.32 -6.66
C LYS A 433 10.96 -2.80 -6.53
N GLY A 434 12.18 -3.16 -6.92
CA GLY A 434 12.75 -4.50 -6.69
C GLY A 434 12.86 -4.85 -5.20
N ARG A 435 13.35 -3.91 -4.37
CA ARG A 435 13.44 -4.06 -2.91
C ARG A 435 12.07 -4.17 -2.25
N GLU A 436 11.08 -3.39 -2.70
CA GLU A 436 9.70 -3.49 -2.23
C GLU A 436 9.09 -4.87 -2.56
N ALA A 437 9.28 -5.34 -3.80
CA ALA A 437 8.80 -6.67 -4.19
C ALA A 437 9.49 -7.78 -3.38
N MET A 438 10.80 -7.65 -3.13
CA MET A 438 11.54 -8.57 -2.26
C MET A 438 11.05 -8.52 -0.81
N ALA A 439 10.71 -7.34 -0.27
CA ALA A 439 10.13 -7.21 1.06
C ALA A 439 8.76 -7.91 1.14
N LYS A 440 7.94 -7.82 0.09
CA LYS A 440 6.69 -8.57 -0.03
C LYS A 440 6.94 -10.08 -0.07
N LEU A 441 7.91 -10.56 -0.84
CA LEU A 441 8.30 -11.98 -0.85
C LEU A 441 8.77 -12.47 0.52
N ARG A 442 9.57 -11.67 1.25
CA ARG A 442 9.98 -12.00 2.62
C ARG A 442 8.78 -12.11 3.56
N GLY A 443 7.81 -11.20 3.45
CA GLY A 443 6.55 -11.30 4.20
C GLY A 443 5.79 -12.58 3.88
N MET A 444 5.63 -12.90 2.59
CA MET A 444 4.96 -14.14 2.15
C MET A 444 5.70 -15.39 2.65
N LEU A 445 7.03 -15.41 2.59
CA LEU A 445 7.85 -16.52 3.09
C LEU A 445 7.69 -16.69 4.61
N ALA A 446 7.75 -15.59 5.36
CA ALA A 446 7.59 -15.63 6.81
C ALA A 446 6.20 -16.17 7.20
N THR A 447 5.14 -15.70 6.54
CA THR A 447 3.79 -16.23 6.76
C THR A 447 3.70 -17.70 6.37
N LEU A 448 4.26 -18.11 5.24
CA LEU A 448 4.25 -19.51 4.81
C LEU A 448 4.99 -20.42 5.79
N GLN A 449 6.16 -20.01 6.25
CA GLN A 449 6.93 -20.76 7.23
C GLN A 449 6.21 -20.85 8.57
N ALA A 450 5.52 -19.79 8.99
CA ALA A 450 4.67 -19.82 10.17
C ALA A 450 3.49 -20.80 9.99
N ASN A 451 2.85 -20.80 8.82
CA ASN A 451 1.78 -21.73 8.47
C ASN A 451 2.26 -23.19 8.45
N LEU A 452 3.43 -23.46 7.87
CA LEU A 452 4.08 -24.77 7.89
C LEU A 452 4.48 -25.20 9.31
N GLY A 453 4.89 -24.25 10.16
CA GLY A 453 5.12 -24.54 11.58
C GLY A 453 3.81 -24.88 12.31
N ASN A 454 2.75 -24.12 12.05
CA ASN A 454 1.42 -24.36 12.62
C ASN A 454 0.82 -25.69 12.16
N SER A 455 1.05 -26.10 10.90
CA SER A 455 0.56 -27.40 10.41
C SER A 455 1.14 -28.58 11.18
N GLU A 456 2.42 -28.51 11.59
CA GLU A 456 3.02 -29.54 12.44
C GLU A 456 2.37 -29.59 13.83
N ILE A 457 2.01 -28.43 14.40
CA ILE A 457 1.29 -28.36 15.68
C ILE A 457 -0.11 -28.95 15.51
N TYR A 458 -0.85 -28.56 14.47
CA TYR A 458 -2.19 -29.07 14.20
C TYR A 458 -2.19 -30.59 14.01
N LYS A 459 -1.16 -31.13 13.36
CA LYS A 459 -0.98 -32.56 13.21
C LYS A 459 -0.87 -33.27 14.56
N VAL A 460 -0.08 -32.74 15.50
CA VAL A 460 0.04 -33.29 16.85
C VAL A 460 -1.30 -33.22 17.60
N GLU A 461 -2.02 -32.10 17.51
CA GLU A 461 -3.32 -31.92 18.16
C GLU A 461 -4.38 -32.88 17.61
N LEU A 462 -4.45 -33.04 16.28
CA LEU A 462 -5.37 -33.97 15.63
C LEU A 462 -5.07 -35.43 16.01
N ILE A 463 -3.79 -35.84 15.98
CA ILE A 463 -3.38 -37.21 16.37
C ILE A 463 -3.69 -37.46 17.85
N THR A 464 -3.44 -36.47 18.71
CA THR A 464 -3.75 -36.57 20.15
C THR A 464 -5.25 -36.72 20.36
N ALA A 465 -6.06 -35.88 19.72
CA ALA A 465 -7.51 -35.92 19.84
C ALA A 465 -8.11 -37.22 19.30
N GLU A 466 -7.57 -37.74 18.19
CA GLU A 466 -7.93 -39.03 17.63
C GLU A 466 -7.57 -40.17 18.60
N LYS A 467 -6.35 -40.15 19.15
CA LYS A 467 -5.92 -41.13 20.16
C LYS A 467 -6.82 -41.12 21.39
N ASP A 468 -7.12 -39.95 21.94
CA ASP A 468 -7.98 -39.82 23.12
C ASP A 468 -9.37 -40.41 22.87
N LEU A 469 -9.89 -40.26 21.64
CA LEU A 469 -11.14 -40.88 21.22
C LEU A 469 -11.03 -42.41 21.21
N TYR A 470 -9.96 -42.98 20.66
CA TYR A 470 -9.73 -44.43 20.69
C TYR A 470 -9.53 -44.97 22.10
N ASP A 471 -8.81 -44.25 22.97
CA ASP A 471 -8.61 -44.64 24.36
C ASP A 471 -9.96 -44.65 25.12
N ALA A 472 -10.80 -43.64 24.91
CA ALA A 472 -12.15 -43.60 25.45
C ALA A 472 -13.03 -44.75 24.91
N ALA A 473 -12.91 -45.06 23.61
CA ALA A 473 -13.61 -46.19 22.99
C ALA A 473 -13.20 -47.51 23.62
N TYR A 474 -11.90 -47.73 23.79
CA TYR A 474 -11.33 -48.93 24.40
C TYR A 474 -11.78 -49.11 25.85
N ARG A 475 -11.89 -48.01 26.61
CA ARG A 475 -12.41 -48.02 27.99
C ARG A 475 -13.94 -48.13 28.09
N GLY A 476 -14.66 -48.17 26.96
CA GLY A 476 -16.12 -48.19 26.95
C GLY A 476 -16.76 -46.89 27.46
N GLN A 477 -16.04 -45.77 27.40
CA GLN A 477 -16.47 -44.47 27.93
C GLN A 477 -17.25 -43.62 26.92
N LEU A 478 -17.44 -44.08 25.69
CA LEU A 478 -18.22 -43.35 24.68
C LEU A 478 -19.72 -43.40 25.00
N ALA A 479 -20.33 -42.23 25.21
CA ALA A 479 -21.76 -42.12 25.51
C ALA A 479 -22.65 -42.39 24.29
N ASN A 480 -22.19 -41.96 23.11
CA ASN A 480 -22.96 -41.99 21.85
C ASN A 480 -22.11 -42.58 20.71
N LYS A 481 -22.77 -43.19 19.72
CA LYS A 481 -22.14 -43.68 18.47
C LYS A 481 -22.47 -42.73 17.30
N ILE A 482 -21.49 -42.46 16.42
CA ILE A 482 -21.64 -41.61 15.22
C ILE A 482 -22.81 -42.09 14.35
N ALA A 483 -23.01 -43.40 14.24
CA ALA A 483 -24.04 -44.04 13.42
C ALA A 483 -25.49 -43.54 13.65
N ASN A 484 -25.77 -42.87 14.78
CA ASN A 484 -27.10 -42.32 15.08
C ASN A 484 -27.29 -40.87 14.61
N ARG A 485 -26.24 -40.16 14.19
CA ARG A 485 -26.34 -38.80 13.65
C ARG A 485 -26.60 -38.87 12.15
N LYS A 486 -27.81 -38.54 11.73
CA LYS A 486 -28.15 -38.41 10.30
C LYS A 486 -28.02 -36.95 9.89
N MET A 487 -27.51 -36.74 8.68
CA MET A 487 -27.64 -35.46 8.00
C MET A 487 -29.13 -35.20 7.76
N ASP A 488 -29.67 -34.12 8.32
CA ASP A 488 -31.02 -33.68 8.02
C ASP A 488 -30.96 -32.67 6.87
N PRO A 489 -31.35 -33.04 5.64
CA PRO A 489 -31.39 -32.12 4.52
C PRO A 489 -32.68 -31.29 4.62
N ASN A 490 -32.81 -30.49 5.67
CA ASN A 490 -33.78 -29.41 5.65
C ASN A 490 -33.25 -28.34 4.67
N VAL A 491 -33.59 -28.49 3.39
CA VAL A 491 -33.15 -27.61 2.31
C VAL A 491 -34.11 -26.42 2.22
N PRO A 492 -33.64 -25.17 2.44
CA PRO A 492 -34.48 -24.00 2.28
C PRO A 492 -35.00 -23.84 0.85
N GLU A 493 -36.11 -23.11 0.70
CA GLU A 493 -36.61 -22.73 -0.63
C GLU A 493 -35.53 -21.97 -1.42
N GLY A 494 -35.34 -22.34 -2.69
CA GLY A 494 -34.28 -21.80 -3.55
C GLY A 494 -32.95 -22.56 -3.50
N TYR A 495 -32.79 -23.51 -2.58
CA TYR A 495 -31.61 -24.40 -2.52
C TYR A 495 -31.95 -25.81 -2.99
N ARG A 496 -30.94 -26.56 -3.40
CA ARG A 496 -31.05 -27.97 -3.75
C ARG A 496 -30.00 -28.78 -3.00
N TYR A 497 -30.42 -29.88 -2.39
CA TYR A 497 -29.46 -30.85 -1.86
C TYR A 497 -28.66 -31.45 -3.00
N TRP A 498 -27.33 -31.37 -2.88
CA TRP A 498 -26.40 -31.94 -3.85
C TRP A 498 -25.34 -32.78 -3.11
N PRO A 499 -25.24 -34.09 -3.38
CA PRO A 499 -24.17 -34.90 -2.83
C PRO A 499 -22.86 -34.56 -3.55
N PHE A 500 -22.04 -33.71 -2.94
CA PHE A 500 -20.80 -33.22 -3.56
C PHE A 500 -19.82 -34.37 -3.88
N GLN A 501 -19.47 -34.52 -5.16
CA GLN A 501 -18.54 -35.56 -5.66
C GLN A 501 -17.23 -34.97 -6.20
N GLY A 502 -16.92 -33.71 -5.90
CA GLY A 502 -15.74 -33.00 -6.40
C GLY A 502 -16.00 -32.09 -7.61
N GLU A 503 -17.24 -31.96 -8.06
CA GLU A 503 -17.60 -31.09 -9.18
C GLU A 503 -17.83 -29.64 -8.73
N TYR A 504 -17.24 -28.69 -9.46
CA TYR A 504 -17.43 -27.26 -9.24
C TYR A 504 -18.09 -26.61 -10.44
N TRP A 505 -19.06 -25.75 -10.18
CA TRP A 505 -19.81 -25.01 -11.19
C TRP A 505 -19.52 -23.53 -11.00
N LEU A 506 -19.09 -22.84 -12.06
CA LEU A 506 -18.61 -21.46 -11.97
C LEU A 506 -19.71 -20.50 -11.48
N ASP A 507 -20.95 -20.75 -11.88
CA ASP A 507 -22.14 -20.00 -11.51
C ASP A 507 -22.63 -20.26 -10.08
N GLU A 508 -22.25 -21.39 -9.48
CA GLU A 508 -22.56 -21.79 -8.11
C GLU A 508 -21.51 -21.34 -7.08
N LEU A 509 -20.32 -20.91 -7.51
CA LEU A 509 -19.31 -20.40 -6.60
C LEU A 509 -19.87 -19.19 -5.81
N GLY A 510 -19.74 -19.23 -4.49
CA GLY A 510 -20.31 -18.28 -3.55
C GLY A 510 -21.72 -18.63 -3.04
N TRP A 511 -22.35 -19.68 -3.55
CA TRP A 511 -23.70 -20.11 -3.16
C TRP A 511 -23.74 -21.49 -2.50
N TYR A 512 -22.60 -22.19 -2.41
CA TYR A 512 -22.51 -23.46 -1.71
C TYR A 512 -22.82 -23.28 -0.23
N GLU A 513 -23.77 -24.05 0.29
CA GLU A 513 -24.06 -24.17 1.72
C GLU A 513 -23.66 -25.57 2.19
N VAL A 514 -22.56 -25.63 2.94
CA VAL A 514 -22.01 -26.89 3.47
C VAL A 514 -22.75 -27.27 4.74
N ASN A 515 -23.62 -28.28 4.60
CA ASN A 515 -24.16 -29.01 5.73
C ASN A 515 -23.31 -30.26 5.96
N THR A 516 -22.71 -30.39 7.14
CA THR A 516 -21.86 -31.54 7.48
C THR A 516 -22.13 -31.97 8.92
N ILE A 517 -21.96 -33.27 9.17
CA ILE A 517 -22.22 -33.85 10.48
C ILE A 517 -21.08 -33.42 11.42
N ASN A 518 -21.46 -32.92 12.59
CA ASN A 518 -20.52 -32.82 13.71
C ASN A 518 -20.27 -34.25 14.24
N GLU A 519 -19.02 -34.71 14.21
CA GLU A 519 -18.63 -36.08 14.60
C GLU A 519 -18.19 -36.17 16.06
N CYS A 520 -18.25 -35.08 16.82
CA CYS A 520 -17.79 -35.06 18.20
C CYS A 520 -18.61 -35.98 19.10
N LEU A 521 -17.94 -37.01 19.63
CA LEU A 521 -18.52 -37.98 20.55
C LEU A 521 -18.39 -37.51 22.00
N GLU A 522 -19.44 -37.75 22.79
CA GLU A 522 -19.41 -37.49 24.23
C GLU A 522 -18.62 -38.59 24.95
N ILE A 523 -17.58 -38.19 25.68
CA ILE A 523 -16.76 -39.08 26.51
C ILE A 523 -17.25 -38.97 27.96
N ARG A 524 -17.76 -40.06 28.53
CA ARG A 524 -18.14 -40.17 29.94
C ARG A 524 -16.86 -40.23 30.78
N ARG A 525 -16.67 -39.23 31.64
CA ARG A 525 -15.55 -39.20 32.59
C ARG A 525 -15.74 -40.24 33.69
#